data_AF-A0A482RJS8-F1
#
_entry.id   AF-A0A482RJS8-F1
#
_cell.length_a   1.000
_cell.length_b   1.000
_cell.length_c   1.000
_cell.angle_alpha   90.00
_cell.angle_beta   90.00
_cell.angle_gamma   90.00
#
_symmetry.space_group_name_H-M   'P 1'
#
loop_
_entity.id
_entity.type
_entity.pdbx_description
1 polymer ?
#
loop_
_entity_poly.entity_id
_entity_poly.type
_entity_poly.pdbx_seq_one_letter_code
_entity_poly.pdbx_strand_id
1 'polypeptide(L)'
;VLDPCDAYSNFEAGCPSYITEGGDGKATILSLRSLLHAAGVRTLDAPAGSIPPLDSETLRYAGLVMVIEVQYTNYYTASGNVRHGTGSFNPLHVDFMYRVRVVPEQDYKSLRVITPSSEAFDSTRNVYNQHGVRIILTQNGRIGTFDFQALLINLMVSLGLLSVAIIITDFVAFKLCPLRDVYRQYAQRRTVDFSDLADTGHLAEVKSEFKVNAHAGEPHPPVIQHALEERKQRIEERAAAMVISPTHPNPTLSSPMSISPMQQHVTSHPSHV
;
A
#
# COMPACT_ATOMS: atom_id res chain seq x y z
N VAL A 1 15.76 4.74 -31.39
CA VAL A 1 14.76 3.70 -31.07
C VAL A 1 15.11 3.21 -29.68
N LEU A 2 14.27 3.49 -28.69
CA LEU A 2 14.53 3.08 -27.31
C LEU A 2 14.17 1.58 -27.18
N ASP A 3 15.11 0.75 -26.76
CA ASP A 3 14.76 -0.59 -26.28
C ASP A 3 14.21 -0.41 -24.85
N PRO A 4 12.92 -0.66 -24.61
CA PRO A 4 12.33 -0.50 -23.29
C PRO A 4 13.02 -1.41 -22.28
N CYS A 5 13.59 -2.54 -22.69
CA CYS A 5 14.32 -3.43 -21.80
C CYS A 5 15.68 -2.85 -21.36
N ASP A 6 16.33 -2.01 -22.16
CA ASP A 6 17.60 -1.38 -21.81
C ASP A 6 17.43 -0.38 -20.65
N ALA A 7 16.29 0.30 -20.57
CA ALA A 7 15.97 1.17 -19.44
C ALA A 7 15.85 0.39 -18.11
N TYR A 8 15.64 -0.92 -18.18
CA TYR A 8 15.44 -1.78 -17.02
C TYR A 8 16.49 -2.90 -16.89
N SER A 9 17.56 -2.90 -17.71
CA SER A 9 18.60 -3.94 -17.67
C SER A 9 19.34 -4.01 -16.32
N ASN A 10 19.27 -2.93 -15.54
CA ASN A 10 19.86 -2.84 -14.19
C ASN A 10 18.94 -3.37 -13.08
N PHE A 11 17.70 -3.78 -13.38
CA PHE A 11 16.78 -4.36 -12.41
C PHE A 11 16.73 -5.88 -12.59
N GLU A 12 16.98 -6.64 -11.52
CA GLU A 12 16.89 -8.12 -11.50
C GLU A 12 15.47 -8.66 -11.82
N ALA A 13 14.45 -7.80 -11.92
CA ALA A 13 13.05 -8.16 -12.06
C ALA A 13 12.58 -8.51 -13.49
N GLY A 14 13.49 -8.57 -14.47
CA GLY A 14 13.13 -8.78 -15.88
C GLY A 14 12.48 -7.55 -16.53
N CYS A 15 12.23 -7.59 -17.85
CA CYS A 15 11.60 -6.45 -18.54
C CYS A 15 10.18 -6.23 -17.98
N PRO A 16 9.89 -5.07 -17.39
CA PRO A 16 8.55 -4.79 -16.89
C PRO A 16 7.55 -4.73 -18.03
N SER A 17 6.29 -5.06 -17.74
CA SER A 17 5.20 -4.96 -18.71
C SER A 17 4.74 -3.52 -18.98
N TYR A 18 5.57 -2.53 -18.61
CA TYR A 18 5.25 -1.12 -18.74
C TYR A 18 6.41 -0.29 -19.29
N ILE A 19 6.05 0.80 -19.96
CA ILE A 19 6.97 1.77 -20.56
C ILE A 19 6.61 3.15 -20.01
N THR A 20 7.56 3.81 -19.37
CA THR A 20 7.45 5.19 -18.89
C THR A 20 8.22 6.12 -19.80
N GLU A 21 7.52 6.92 -20.61
CA GLU A 21 8.11 8.03 -21.34
C GLU A 21 7.11 9.17 -21.38
N GLY A 22 7.21 10.12 -20.45
CA GLY A 22 6.28 11.24 -20.31
C GLY A 22 6.99 12.51 -19.92
N GLY A 23 7.36 13.33 -20.91
CA GLY A 23 7.69 14.74 -20.70
C GLY A 23 6.68 15.60 -21.44
N ASP A 24 6.26 16.71 -20.83
CA ASP A 24 5.24 17.60 -21.39
C ASP A 24 5.58 17.99 -22.85
N GLY A 25 4.65 17.69 -23.76
CA GLY A 25 4.68 18.14 -25.16
C GLY A 25 5.57 17.35 -26.13
N LYS A 26 6.12 16.20 -25.75
CA LYS A 26 6.93 15.36 -26.66
C LYS A 26 6.11 14.21 -27.24
N ALA A 27 6.17 14.01 -28.55
CA ALA A 27 5.58 12.84 -29.20
C ALA A 27 6.40 11.59 -28.85
N THR A 28 5.75 10.60 -28.25
CA THR A 28 6.36 9.30 -27.93
C THR A 28 6.21 8.35 -29.12
N ILE A 29 7.32 7.81 -29.61
CA ILE A 29 7.34 6.85 -30.72
C ILE A 29 7.75 5.49 -30.17
N LEU A 30 6.80 4.55 -30.11
CA LEU A 30 7.04 3.19 -29.63
C LEU A 30 7.22 2.22 -30.80
N SER A 31 8.30 1.44 -30.79
CA SER A 31 8.50 0.40 -31.80
C SER A 31 7.61 -0.81 -31.50
N LEU A 32 7.12 -1.49 -32.54
CA LEU A 32 6.33 -2.72 -32.37
C LEU A 32 7.12 -3.80 -31.63
N ARG A 33 8.43 -3.88 -31.85
CA ARG A 33 9.33 -4.81 -31.13
C ARG A 33 9.35 -4.53 -29.63
N SER A 34 9.45 -3.25 -29.25
CA SER A 34 9.40 -2.78 -27.87
C SER A 34 8.10 -3.19 -27.18
N LEU A 35 6.97 -3.02 -27.89
CA LEU A 35 5.65 -3.41 -27.39
C LEU A 35 5.51 -4.93 -27.24
N LEU A 36 6.00 -5.72 -28.19
CA LEU A 36 5.98 -7.19 -28.12
C LEU A 36 6.83 -7.70 -26.95
N HIS A 37 8.03 -7.16 -26.78
CA HIS A 37 8.90 -7.49 -25.64
C HIS A 37 8.24 -7.13 -24.30
N ALA A 38 7.66 -5.93 -24.18
CA ALA A 38 6.94 -5.52 -22.97
C ALA A 38 5.71 -6.41 -22.69
N ALA A 39 5.07 -6.94 -23.73
CA ALA A 39 3.97 -7.88 -23.60
C ALA A 39 4.42 -9.32 -23.25
N GLY A 40 5.73 -9.57 -23.11
CA GLY A 40 6.31 -10.88 -22.83
C GLY A 40 6.54 -11.75 -24.08
N VAL A 41 6.31 -11.23 -25.29
CA VAL A 41 6.50 -11.95 -26.55
C VAL A 41 7.93 -11.76 -27.05
N ARG A 42 8.78 -12.76 -26.85
CA ARG A 42 10.18 -12.75 -27.32
C ARG A 42 10.33 -13.10 -28.80
N THR A 43 9.46 -13.96 -29.32
CA THR A 43 9.46 -14.40 -30.71
C THR A 43 8.05 -14.60 -31.21
N LEU A 44 7.80 -14.25 -32.47
CA LEU A 44 6.51 -14.51 -33.15
C LEU A 44 6.42 -15.94 -33.67
N ASP A 45 7.50 -16.72 -33.58
CA ASP A 45 7.52 -18.13 -34.02
C ASP A 45 7.20 -19.10 -32.88
N ALA A 46 6.86 -18.59 -31.69
CA ALA A 46 6.33 -19.37 -30.58
C ALA A 46 4.88 -19.83 -30.88
N PRO A 47 4.43 -20.93 -30.26
CA PRO A 47 3.04 -21.39 -30.39
C PRO A 47 2.06 -20.29 -29.93
N ALA A 48 0.94 -20.16 -30.65
CA ALA A 48 -0.03 -19.08 -30.45
C ALA A 48 -0.91 -19.28 -29.22
N GLY A 49 -1.03 -20.50 -28.72
CA GLY A 49 -1.79 -20.83 -27.52
C GLY A 49 -1.54 -22.25 -27.04
N SER A 50 -2.32 -22.65 -26.03
CA SER A 50 -2.32 -24.00 -25.45
C SER A 50 -3.47 -24.88 -25.97
N ILE A 51 -4.38 -24.32 -26.76
CA ILE A 51 -5.59 -24.99 -27.24
C ILE A 51 -5.50 -25.26 -28.75
N PRO A 52 -5.95 -26.41 -29.26
CA PRO A 52 -6.04 -26.64 -30.70
C PRO A 52 -7.02 -25.65 -31.38
N PRO A 53 -6.70 -25.08 -32.56
CA PRO A 53 -5.49 -25.32 -33.37
C PRO A 53 -4.29 -24.43 -33.01
N LEU A 54 -4.43 -23.49 -32.07
CA LEU A 54 -3.42 -22.49 -31.70
C LEU A 54 -2.14 -23.09 -31.11
N ASP A 55 -2.18 -24.30 -30.58
CA ASP A 55 -1.01 -25.05 -30.09
C ASP A 55 -0.06 -25.48 -31.21
N SER A 56 -0.58 -25.66 -32.42
CA SER A 56 0.17 -26.05 -33.62
C SER A 56 0.58 -24.87 -34.51
N GLU A 57 -0.02 -23.70 -34.30
CA GLU A 57 0.22 -22.50 -35.09
C GLU A 57 1.19 -21.54 -34.39
N THR A 58 2.00 -20.82 -35.16
CA THR A 58 2.87 -19.77 -34.61
C THR A 58 2.08 -18.47 -34.41
N LEU A 59 2.48 -17.62 -33.46
CA LEU A 59 1.89 -16.28 -33.28
C LEU A 59 1.94 -15.44 -34.58
N ARG A 60 2.96 -15.65 -35.42
CA ARG A 60 3.09 -15.04 -36.74
C ARG A 60 1.97 -15.48 -37.69
N TYR A 61 1.60 -16.76 -37.64
CA TYR A 61 0.58 -17.34 -38.50
C TYR A 61 -0.83 -17.11 -37.95
N ALA A 62 -1.09 -17.36 -36.67
CA ALA A 62 -2.40 -17.16 -36.06
C ALA A 62 -2.78 -15.66 -35.95
N GLY A 63 -1.78 -14.78 -35.89
CA GLY A 63 -1.97 -13.40 -35.47
C GLY A 63 -2.06 -13.30 -33.95
N LEU A 64 -2.02 -12.08 -33.43
CA LEU A 64 -2.12 -11.84 -31.98
C LEU A 64 -2.89 -10.56 -31.68
N VAL A 65 -3.62 -10.57 -30.57
CA VAL A 65 -4.33 -9.39 -30.06
C VAL A 65 -3.54 -8.81 -28.88
N MET A 66 -3.07 -7.59 -29.04
CA MET A 66 -2.34 -6.85 -28.03
C MET A 66 -3.22 -5.71 -27.49
N VAL A 67 -3.32 -5.60 -26.16
CA VAL A 67 -3.99 -4.49 -25.49
C VAL A 67 -2.91 -3.59 -24.89
N ILE A 68 -2.94 -2.32 -25.28
CA ILE A 68 -2.10 -1.26 -24.74
C ILE A 68 -3.01 -0.37 -23.88
N GLU A 69 -2.80 -0.43 -22.57
CA GLU A 69 -3.47 0.44 -21.62
C GLU A 69 -2.58 1.65 -21.32
N VAL A 70 -3.04 2.85 -21.69
CA VAL A 70 -2.38 4.11 -21.32
C VAL A 70 -2.96 4.55 -19.99
N GLN A 71 -2.13 4.61 -18.96
CA GLN A 71 -2.51 5.00 -17.61
C GLN A 71 -1.99 6.39 -17.27
N TYR A 72 -2.89 7.34 -17.00
CA TYR A 72 -2.55 8.70 -16.58
C TYR A 72 -2.66 8.85 -15.06
N THR A 73 -1.63 9.40 -14.41
CA THR A 73 -1.66 9.73 -12.97
C THR A 73 -0.77 10.91 -12.62
N ASN A 74 -1.20 11.75 -11.66
CA ASN A 74 -0.39 12.82 -11.08
C ASN A 74 0.07 12.54 -9.65
N TYR A 75 -0.49 11.52 -8.97
CA TYR A 75 -0.05 11.10 -7.65
C TYR A 75 0.88 9.89 -7.73
N TYR A 76 1.77 9.75 -6.74
CA TYR A 76 2.68 8.62 -6.65
C TYR A 76 1.90 7.33 -6.48
N THR A 77 2.00 6.46 -7.48
CA THR A 77 1.53 5.08 -7.39
C THR A 77 2.74 4.17 -7.35
N ALA A 78 2.81 3.35 -6.31
CA ALA A 78 3.76 2.26 -6.26
C ALA A 78 3.18 1.10 -7.06
N SER A 79 3.68 0.91 -8.28
CA SER A 79 3.40 -0.29 -9.08
C SER A 79 4.65 -1.15 -9.11
N GLY A 80 4.82 -1.98 -8.08
CA GLY A 80 6.06 -2.73 -7.85
C GLY A 80 7.21 -1.82 -7.38
N ASN A 81 8.43 -2.08 -7.87
CA ASN A 81 9.64 -1.33 -7.50
C ASN A 81 9.83 -0.03 -8.29
N VAL A 82 8.92 0.32 -9.20
CA VAL A 82 9.00 1.55 -9.98
C VAL A 82 7.95 2.53 -9.51
N ARG A 83 8.41 3.76 -9.28
CA ARG A 83 7.58 4.88 -8.88
C ARG A 83 7.04 5.54 -10.15
N HIS A 84 5.72 5.69 -10.22
CA HIS A 84 5.04 6.35 -11.33
C HIS A 84 4.20 7.51 -10.83
N GLY A 85 4.07 8.55 -11.66
CA GLY A 85 3.37 9.77 -11.32
C GLY A 85 4.33 10.90 -10.93
N THR A 86 3.87 12.13 -11.12
CA THR A 86 4.66 13.34 -10.86
C THR A 86 4.75 13.68 -9.37
N GLY A 87 3.84 13.14 -8.54
CA GLY A 87 3.68 13.53 -7.14
C GLY A 87 3.13 14.95 -6.98
N SER A 88 2.62 15.55 -8.05
CA SER A 88 2.12 16.91 -8.06
C SER A 88 0.62 16.93 -7.76
N PHE A 89 0.21 17.88 -6.92
CA PHE A 89 -1.22 18.18 -6.72
C PHE A 89 -1.81 18.99 -7.88
N ASN A 90 -1.00 19.42 -8.85
CA ASN A 90 -1.47 20.13 -10.02
C ASN A 90 -2.08 19.13 -11.03
N PRO A 91 -3.37 19.26 -11.38
CA PRO A 91 -4.02 18.37 -12.36
C PRO A 91 -3.47 18.52 -13.78
N LEU A 92 -2.73 19.61 -14.07
CA LEU A 92 -2.10 19.83 -15.37
C LEU A 92 -0.78 19.08 -15.52
N HIS A 93 -0.17 18.63 -14.41
CA HIS A 93 1.12 17.95 -14.44
C HIS A 93 0.92 16.45 -14.23
N VAL A 94 0.58 15.77 -15.32
CA VAL A 94 0.27 14.33 -15.36
C VAL A 94 1.40 13.56 -16.02
N ASP A 95 1.75 12.43 -15.43
CA ASP A 95 2.63 11.45 -16.05
C ASP A 95 1.77 10.33 -16.65
N PHE A 96 2.31 9.63 -17.65
CA PHE A 96 1.62 8.50 -18.25
C PHE A 96 2.52 7.28 -18.41
N MET A 97 1.90 6.12 -18.29
CA MET A 97 2.54 4.83 -18.41
C MET A 97 1.78 3.96 -19.39
N TYR A 98 2.49 3.29 -20.28
CA TYR A 98 1.90 2.25 -21.14
C TYR A 98 1.99 0.92 -20.43
N ARG A 99 0.89 0.21 -20.27
CA ARG A 99 0.85 -1.19 -19.83
C ARG A 99 0.44 -2.06 -21.00
N VAL A 100 1.32 -2.98 -21.39
CA VAL A 100 1.10 -3.82 -22.57
C VAL A 100 0.82 -5.25 -22.14
N ARG A 101 -0.21 -5.87 -22.73
CA ARG A 101 -0.51 -7.29 -22.52
C ARG A 101 -1.03 -7.93 -23.79
N VAL A 102 -0.68 -9.19 -24.02
CA VAL A 102 -1.32 -10.02 -25.06
C VAL A 102 -2.57 -10.67 -24.46
N VAL A 103 -3.64 -10.76 -25.24
CA VAL A 103 -4.82 -11.54 -24.87
C VAL A 103 -4.52 -13.00 -25.22
N PRO A 104 -4.44 -13.91 -24.23
CA PRO A 104 -4.12 -15.31 -24.50
C PRO A 104 -5.24 -15.97 -25.30
N GLU A 105 -4.91 -17.01 -26.07
CA GLU A 105 -5.88 -17.86 -26.77
C GLU A 105 -6.80 -17.10 -27.75
N GLN A 106 -6.28 -16.05 -28.39
CA GLN A 106 -7.02 -15.28 -29.40
C GLN A 106 -6.21 -15.16 -30.70
N ASP A 107 -6.78 -15.64 -31.81
CA ASP A 107 -6.28 -15.40 -33.16
C ASP A 107 -6.79 -14.05 -33.69
N TYR A 108 -6.05 -13.46 -34.63
CA TYR A 108 -6.55 -12.31 -35.38
C TYR A 108 -6.30 -12.48 -36.87
N LYS A 109 -7.40 -12.62 -37.60
CA LYS A 109 -7.44 -12.71 -39.06
C LYS A 109 -8.42 -11.70 -39.64
N SER A 110 -8.05 -11.13 -40.78
CA SER A 110 -8.89 -10.23 -41.57
C SER A 110 -8.99 -10.74 -43.00
N LEU A 111 -10.21 -10.97 -43.47
CA LEU A 111 -10.48 -11.37 -44.85
C LEU A 111 -10.78 -10.11 -45.67
N ARG A 112 -9.95 -9.82 -46.66
CA ARG A 112 -10.18 -8.73 -47.60
C ARG A 112 -10.45 -9.30 -48.99
N VAL A 113 -11.63 -9.00 -49.53
CA VAL A 113 -12.00 -9.37 -50.90
C VAL A 113 -11.78 -8.16 -51.80
N ILE A 114 -11.01 -8.34 -52.87
CA ILE A 114 -10.78 -7.32 -53.90
C ILE A 114 -11.26 -7.90 -55.24
N THR A 115 -12.18 -7.19 -55.90
CA THR A 115 -12.58 -7.48 -57.27
C THR A 115 -11.69 -6.64 -58.21
N PRO A 116 -11.02 -7.26 -59.21
CA PRO A 116 -10.06 -6.54 -60.07
C PRO A 116 -10.68 -5.43 -60.94
N SER A 117 -11.96 -5.57 -61.31
CA SER A 117 -12.68 -4.62 -62.16
C SER A 117 -13.98 -4.17 -61.51
N SER A 118 -14.26 -2.86 -61.55
CA SER A 118 -15.54 -2.26 -61.16
C SER A 118 -16.52 -2.13 -62.33
N GLU A 119 -16.09 -2.39 -63.57
CA GLU A 119 -16.84 -2.03 -64.79
C GLU A 119 -17.51 -3.22 -65.48
N ALA A 120 -17.13 -4.44 -65.15
CA ALA A 120 -17.76 -5.65 -65.69
C ALA A 120 -18.02 -6.66 -64.57
N PHE A 121 -19.04 -7.50 -64.74
CA PHE A 121 -19.27 -8.68 -63.90
C PHE A 121 -18.10 -9.66 -64.07
N ASP A 122 -17.00 -9.42 -63.36
CA ASP A 122 -15.87 -10.34 -63.30
C ASP A 122 -16.26 -11.54 -62.43
N SER A 123 -16.10 -12.74 -62.99
CA SER A 123 -16.37 -14.01 -62.30
C SER A 123 -15.29 -14.37 -61.27
N THR A 124 -14.18 -13.63 -61.25
CA THR A 124 -13.04 -13.88 -60.38
C THR A 124 -12.95 -12.86 -59.24
N ARG A 125 -12.61 -13.33 -58.02
CA ARG A 125 -12.35 -12.47 -56.85
C ARG A 125 -11.06 -12.89 -56.16
N ASN A 126 -10.26 -11.91 -55.75
CA ASN A 126 -9.07 -12.16 -54.93
C ASN A 126 -9.44 -12.04 -53.46
N VAL A 127 -9.24 -13.12 -52.69
CA VAL A 127 -9.48 -13.15 -51.24
C VAL A 127 -8.14 -13.18 -50.53
N TYR A 128 -7.81 -12.10 -49.84
CA TYR A 128 -6.62 -12.00 -49.00
C TYR A 128 -6.99 -12.37 -47.57
N ASN A 129 -6.37 -13.43 -47.05
CA ASN A 129 -6.43 -13.78 -45.63
C ASN A 129 -5.23 -13.18 -44.92
N GLN A 130 -5.43 -12.08 -44.20
CA GLN A 130 -4.38 -11.31 -43.56
C GLN A 130 -4.31 -11.66 -42.08
N HIS A 131 -3.14 -12.15 -41.67
CA HIS A 131 -2.81 -12.44 -40.28
C HIS A 131 -1.83 -11.39 -39.77
N GLY A 132 -2.01 -10.93 -38.54
CA GLY A 132 -1.16 -9.86 -38.02
C GLY A 132 -1.43 -9.51 -36.57
N VAL A 133 -0.81 -8.41 -36.14
CA VAL A 133 -0.97 -7.89 -34.78
C VAL A 133 -2.13 -6.91 -34.74
N ARG A 134 -3.20 -7.23 -34.01
CA ARG A 134 -4.26 -6.28 -33.69
C ARG A 134 -3.90 -5.55 -32.42
N ILE A 135 -3.73 -4.24 -32.51
CA ILE A 135 -3.47 -3.38 -31.35
C ILE A 135 -4.78 -2.72 -30.92
N ILE A 136 -5.17 -2.93 -29.67
CA ILE A 136 -6.29 -2.29 -29.02
C ILE A 136 -5.73 -1.29 -28.02
N LEU A 137 -5.95 0.00 -28.27
CA LEU A 137 -5.55 1.06 -27.35
C LEU A 137 -6.72 1.38 -26.40
N THR A 138 -6.48 1.28 -25.10
CA THR A 138 -7.42 1.70 -24.07
C THR A 138 -6.78 2.79 -23.21
N GLN A 139 -7.50 3.88 -23.00
CA GLN A 139 -7.02 4.99 -22.17
C GLN A 139 -7.75 4.97 -20.83
N ASN A 140 -6.99 5.03 -19.74
CA ASN A 140 -7.50 5.04 -18.38
C ASN A 140 -6.69 6.06 -17.56
N GLY A 141 -7.32 6.78 -16.65
CA GLY A 141 -6.63 7.83 -15.91
C GLY A 141 -7.28 8.10 -14.58
N ARG A 142 -6.42 8.36 -13.58
CA ARG A 142 -6.85 8.84 -12.26
C ARG A 142 -6.01 10.05 -11.93
N ILE A 143 -6.65 11.21 -11.94
CA ILE A 143 -6.02 12.49 -11.59
C ILE A 143 -6.56 12.89 -10.23
N GLY A 144 -5.68 12.97 -9.24
CA GLY A 144 -6.00 13.42 -7.90
C GLY A 144 -5.86 14.94 -7.80
N THR A 145 -6.89 15.62 -7.35
CA THR A 145 -6.80 17.04 -6.95
C THR A 145 -6.89 17.16 -5.46
N PHE A 146 -6.28 18.20 -4.89
CA PHE A 146 -6.51 18.51 -3.49
C PHE A 146 -7.96 18.96 -3.29
N ASP A 147 -8.70 18.23 -2.47
CA ASP A 147 -10.06 18.56 -2.07
C ASP A 147 -10.12 18.75 -0.55
N PHE A 148 -10.36 20.00 -0.13
CA PHE A 148 -10.46 20.37 1.27
C PHE A 148 -11.67 19.71 1.95
N GLN A 149 -12.78 19.51 1.24
CA GLN A 149 -13.96 18.86 1.78
C GLN A 149 -13.68 17.38 2.08
N ALA A 150 -13.03 16.68 1.15
CA ALA A 150 -12.60 15.29 1.37
C ALA A 150 -11.64 15.16 2.57
N LEU A 151 -10.72 16.12 2.74
CA LEU A 151 -9.82 16.16 3.90
C LEU A 151 -10.60 16.28 5.22
N LEU A 152 -11.55 17.22 5.30
CA LEU A 152 -12.34 17.42 6.52
C LEU A 152 -13.20 16.21 6.86
N ILE A 153 -13.78 15.55 5.86
CA ILE A 153 -14.54 14.31 6.06
C ILE A 153 -13.63 13.22 6.64
N ASN A 154 -12.46 13.00 6.03
CA ASN A 154 -11.51 12.00 6.52
C ASN A 154 -10.99 12.30 7.93
N LEU A 155 -10.74 13.58 8.24
CA LEU A 155 -10.38 14.01 9.59
C LEU A 155 -11.50 13.70 10.59
N MET A 156 -12.75 14.03 10.26
CA MET A 156 -13.88 13.78 11.14
C MET A 156 -14.10 12.27 11.37
N VAL A 157 -13.96 11.45 10.33
CA VAL A 157 -13.99 9.98 10.44
C VAL A 157 -12.88 9.47 11.36
N SER A 158 -11.66 10.00 11.26
CA SER A 158 -10.55 9.60 12.13
C SER A 158 -10.82 9.91 13.61
N LEU A 159 -11.46 11.05 13.92
CA LEU A 159 -11.86 11.40 15.27
C LEU A 159 -13.00 10.49 15.78
N GLY A 160 -13.94 10.13 14.91
CA GLY A 160 -14.98 9.14 15.23
C GLY A 160 -14.40 7.76 15.55
N LEU A 161 -13.43 7.29 14.77
CA LEU A 161 -12.74 6.02 15.03
C LEU A 161 -11.95 6.05 16.34
N LEU A 162 -11.39 7.21 16.72
CA LEU A 162 -10.74 7.37 18.02
C LEU A 162 -11.73 7.18 19.18
N SER A 163 -12.95 7.72 19.08
CA SER A 163 -13.99 7.49 20.09
C SER A 163 -14.38 6.02 20.20
N VAL A 164 -14.47 5.30 19.06
CA VAL A 164 -14.74 3.86 19.06
C VAL A 164 -13.59 3.09 19.72
N ALA A 165 -12.34 3.47 19.47
CA ALA A 165 -11.18 2.85 20.11
C ALA A 165 -11.19 3.01 21.63
N ILE A 166 -11.63 4.17 22.15
CA ILE A 166 -11.81 4.38 23.59
C ILE A 166 -12.86 3.41 24.15
N ILE A 167 -14.03 3.30 23.50
CA ILE A 167 -15.09 2.38 23.94
C ILE A 167 -14.61 0.92 23.96
N ILE A 168 -13.86 0.50 22.94
CA ILE A 168 -13.27 -0.85 22.89
C ILE A 168 -12.25 -1.03 24.03
N THR A 169 -11.40 -0.04 24.25
CA THR A 169 -10.38 -0.09 25.31
C THR A 169 -11.02 -0.18 26.69
N ASP A 170 -12.07 0.60 26.94
CA ASP A 170 -12.86 0.53 28.17
C ASP A 170 -13.54 -0.83 28.33
N PHE A 171 -14.10 -1.37 27.24
CA PHE A 171 -14.70 -2.70 27.25
C PHE A 171 -13.68 -3.77 27.63
N VAL A 172 -12.48 -3.74 27.03
CA VAL A 172 -11.39 -4.66 27.35
C VAL A 172 -10.97 -4.51 28.82
N ALA A 173 -10.75 -3.28 29.28
CA ALA A 173 -10.31 -2.98 30.64
C ALA A 173 -11.32 -3.46 31.70
N PHE A 174 -12.62 -3.29 31.46
CA PHE A 174 -13.66 -3.64 32.43
C PHE A 174 -14.18 -5.07 32.33
N LYS A 175 -14.06 -5.74 31.18
CA LYS A 175 -14.62 -7.08 30.98
C LYS A 175 -13.57 -8.19 30.92
N LEU A 176 -12.42 -7.94 30.30
CA LEU A 176 -11.44 -8.98 29.99
C LEU A 176 -10.24 -9.00 30.95
N CYS A 177 -9.85 -7.86 31.53
CA CYS A 177 -8.69 -7.81 32.42
C CYS A 177 -8.94 -8.52 33.77
N PRO A 178 -7.96 -9.27 34.31
CA PRO A 178 -8.10 -9.96 35.58
C PRO A 178 -8.28 -9.00 36.77
N LEU A 179 -7.72 -7.78 36.68
CA LEU A 179 -7.87 -6.71 37.69
C LEU A 179 -9.03 -5.73 37.37
N ARG A 180 -10.06 -6.18 36.63
CA ARG A 180 -11.19 -5.33 36.21
C ARG A 180 -11.83 -4.51 37.32
N ASP A 181 -11.94 -5.06 38.53
CA ASP A 181 -12.60 -4.38 39.66
C ASP A 181 -11.78 -3.20 40.16
N VAL A 182 -10.45 -3.30 40.11
CA VAL A 182 -9.53 -2.20 40.43
C VAL A 182 -9.66 -1.10 39.37
N TYR A 183 -9.62 -1.46 38.09
CA TYR A 183 -9.81 -0.49 37.00
C TYR A 183 -11.16 0.24 37.10
N ARG A 184 -12.21 -0.48 37.47
CA ARG A 184 -13.56 0.09 37.63
C ARG A 184 -13.63 1.10 38.76
N GLN A 185 -12.94 0.85 39.88
CA GLN A 185 -12.87 1.79 41.00
C GLN A 185 -12.13 3.08 40.63
N TYR A 186 -11.07 2.99 39.83
CA TYR A 186 -10.32 4.16 39.38
C TYR A 186 -11.02 4.95 38.27
N ALA A 187 -11.74 4.27 37.38
CA ALA A 187 -12.42 4.92 36.26
C ALA A 187 -13.78 5.51 36.65
N GLN A 188 -14.51 4.86 37.56
CA GLN A 188 -15.86 5.27 37.97
C GLN A 188 -15.86 5.63 39.44
N ARG A 189 -16.07 6.92 39.74
CA ARG A 189 -16.32 7.35 41.12
C ARG A 189 -17.75 7.00 41.49
N ARG A 190 -17.95 6.18 42.52
CA ARG A 190 -19.28 5.93 43.07
C ARG A 190 -19.72 7.18 43.82
N THR A 191 -20.68 7.91 43.27
CA THR A 191 -21.33 9.03 43.98
C THR A 191 -22.61 8.54 44.64
N VAL A 192 -22.95 9.17 45.76
CA VAL A 192 -24.25 8.98 46.42
C VAL A 192 -25.35 9.56 45.53
N ASP A 193 -26.55 8.98 45.56
CA ASP A 193 -27.68 9.57 44.86
C ASP A 193 -28.02 10.93 45.47
N PHE A 194 -28.16 11.95 44.62
CA PHE A 194 -28.44 13.30 45.06
C PHE A 194 -29.93 13.51 45.38
N SER A 195 -30.81 12.58 44.97
CA SER A 195 -32.22 12.59 45.37
C SER A 195 -32.39 12.46 46.88
N ASP A 196 -31.67 11.54 47.50
CA ASP A 196 -31.75 11.28 48.95
C ASP A 196 -31.24 12.49 49.76
N LEU A 197 -30.28 13.23 49.19
CA LEU A 197 -29.75 14.46 49.75
C LEU A 197 -30.71 15.66 49.57
N ALA A 198 -31.56 15.63 48.56
CA ALA A 198 -32.57 16.64 48.35
C ALA A 198 -33.73 16.48 49.35
N ASP A 199 -34.17 15.25 49.59
CA ASP A 199 -35.27 14.94 50.52
C ASP A 199 -34.92 15.25 51.98
N THR A 200 -33.63 15.20 52.33
CA THR A 200 -33.13 15.49 53.68
C THR A 200 -32.89 16.99 53.94
N GLY A 201 -33.02 17.86 52.93
CA GLY A 201 -32.85 19.31 53.09
C GLY A 201 -31.41 19.80 53.35
N HIS A 202 -30.43 18.89 53.45
CA HIS A 202 -29.01 19.20 53.70
C HIS A 202 -28.20 19.54 52.44
N LEU A 203 -28.86 19.66 51.29
CA LEU A 203 -28.20 19.83 49.99
C LEU A 203 -27.33 21.09 49.91
N ALA A 204 -27.71 22.17 50.61
CA ALA A 204 -26.94 23.41 50.66
C ALA A 204 -25.60 23.25 51.41
N GLU A 205 -25.60 22.45 52.48
CA GLU A 205 -24.45 22.21 53.33
C GLU A 205 -23.42 21.34 52.60
N VAL A 206 -23.86 20.22 52.03
CA VAL A 206 -23.02 19.31 51.23
C VAL A 206 -22.38 20.04 50.04
N LYS A 207 -23.13 20.91 49.36
CA LYS A 207 -22.61 21.70 48.24
C LYS A 207 -21.52 22.69 48.67
N SER A 208 -21.62 23.23 49.89
CA SER A 208 -20.60 24.12 50.45
C SER A 208 -19.32 23.35 50.81
N GLU A 209 -19.47 22.14 51.35
CA GLU A 209 -18.35 21.28 51.71
C GLU A 209 -17.58 20.78 50.47
N PHE A 210 -18.28 20.40 49.40
CA PHE A 210 -17.63 20.02 48.13
C PHE A 210 -16.87 21.18 47.47
N LYS A 211 -17.31 22.42 47.64
CA LYS A 211 -16.56 23.60 47.15
C LYS A 211 -15.27 23.80 47.93
N VAL A 212 -15.30 23.58 49.25
CA VAL A 212 -14.13 23.70 50.11
C VAL A 212 -13.16 22.55 49.88
N ASN A 213 -13.67 21.33 49.68
CA ASN A 213 -12.90 20.10 49.52
C ASN A 213 -12.78 19.62 48.06
N ALA A 214 -12.81 20.54 47.09
CA ALA A 214 -12.79 20.22 45.66
C ALA A 214 -11.56 19.39 45.21
N HIS A 215 -10.50 19.38 46.02
CA HIS A 215 -9.24 18.65 45.77
C HIS A 215 -8.94 17.54 46.76
N ALA A 216 -9.87 17.22 47.68
CA ALA A 216 -9.74 16.03 48.52
C ALA A 216 -9.99 14.79 47.64
N GLY A 217 -8.97 14.41 46.88
CA GLY A 217 -8.92 13.11 46.20
C GLY A 217 -9.12 12.03 47.26
N GLU A 218 -9.95 11.05 46.97
CA GLU A 218 -10.17 9.92 47.88
C GLU A 218 -8.81 9.33 48.29
N PRO A 219 -8.57 9.12 49.59
CA PRO A 219 -7.32 8.54 50.03
C PRO A 219 -7.17 7.18 49.35
N HIS A 220 -6.06 7.00 48.63
CA HIS A 220 -5.75 5.69 48.05
C HIS A 220 -5.79 4.63 49.15
N PRO A 221 -6.29 3.41 48.86
CA PRO A 221 -6.25 2.32 49.82
C PRO A 221 -4.84 2.20 50.42
N PRO A 222 -4.70 1.97 51.73
CA PRO A 222 -3.39 1.97 52.40
C PRO A 222 -2.40 0.98 51.77
N VAL A 223 -2.90 -0.13 51.23
CA VAL A 223 -2.10 -1.11 50.47
C VAL A 223 -1.42 -0.49 49.25
N ILE A 224 -2.11 0.42 48.56
CA ILE A 224 -1.59 1.09 47.36
C ILE A 224 -0.61 2.20 47.75
N GLN A 225 -0.85 2.88 48.89
CA GLN A 225 0.09 3.85 49.43
C GLN A 225 1.44 3.19 49.77
N HIS A 226 1.42 2.07 50.49
CA HIS A 226 2.63 1.30 50.79
C HIS A 226 3.34 0.80 49.53
N ALA A 227 2.60 0.26 48.56
CA ALA A 227 3.20 -0.20 47.29
C ALA A 227 3.83 0.96 46.48
N LEU A 228 3.25 2.16 46.53
CA LEU A 228 3.79 3.36 45.89
C LEU A 228 5.04 3.87 46.60
N GLU A 229 5.06 3.84 47.93
CA GLU A 229 6.23 4.20 48.76
C GLU A 229 7.39 3.24 48.50
N GLU A 230 7.15 1.93 48.51
CA GLU A 230 8.16 0.92 48.16
C GLU A 230 8.69 1.10 46.73
N ARG A 231 7.82 1.51 45.79
CA ARG A 231 8.25 1.79 44.42
C ARG A 231 9.11 3.05 44.35
N LYS A 232 8.76 4.12 45.08
CA LYS A 232 9.59 5.33 45.16
C LYS A 232 10.97 5.02 45.72
N GLN A 233 11.04 4.27 46.82
CA GLN A 233 12.30 3.84 47.41
C GLN A 233 13.17 3.07 46.39
N ARG A 234 12.59 2.11 45.67
CA ARG A 234 13.32 1.37 44.61
C ARG A 234 13.81 2.26 43.46
N ILE A 235 13.06 3.31 43.10
CA ILE A 235 13.48 4.26 42.06
C ILE A 235 14.62 5.13 42.58
N GLU A 236 14.54 5.61 43.81
CA GLU A 236 15.57 6.43 44.46
C GLU A 236 16.87 5.65 44.65
N GLU A 237 16.80 4.39 45.08
CA GLU A 237 17.95 3.48 45.16
C GLU A 237 18.62 3.26 43.81
N ARG A 238 17.82 3.02 42.74
CA ARG A 238 18.35 2.89 41.38
C ARG A 238 18.98 4.18 40.86
N ALA A 239 18.36 5.33 41.13
CA ALA A 239 18.90 6.63 40.77
C ALA A 239 20.21 6.92 41.51
N ALA A 240 20.29 6.62 42.81
CA ALA A 240 21.51 6.75 43.60
C ALA A 240 22.64 5.81 43.10
N ALA A 241 22.30 4.57 42.75
CA ALA A 241 23.26 3.62 42.17
C ALA A 241 23.80 4.09 40.81
N MET A 242 22.96 4.76 39.99
CA MET A 242 23.41 5.36 38.73
C MET A 242 24.36 6.55 38.93
N VAL A 243 24.20 7.33 40.00
CA VAL A 243 25.10 8.45 40.32
C VAL A 243 26.44 7.99 40.88
N ILE A 244 26.47 6.85 41.59
CA ILE A 244 27.67 6.31 42.24
C ILE A 244 28.47 5.39 41.30
N SER A 245 27.92 4.97 40.15
CA SER A 245 28.70 4.23 39.16
C SER A 245 29.80 5.15 38.62
N PRO A 246 31.07 4.97 39.04
CA PRO A 246 32.16 5.81 38.57
C PRO A 246 32.26 5.59 37.07
N THR A 247 32.33 6.69 36.33
CA THR A 247 32.75 6.75 34.93
C THR A 247 33.66 5.59 34.60
N HIS A 248 33.13 4.58 33.92
CA HIS A 248 33.96 3.54 33.32
C HIS A 248 34.93 4.31 32.41
N PRO A 249 36.25 4.22 32.61
CA PRO A 249 37.19 4.89 31.73
C PRO A 249 36.89 4.42 30.31
N ASN A 250 36.62 5.39 29.44
CA ASN A 250 36.39 5.21 28.01
C ASN A 250 37.29 4.09 27.50
N PRO A 251 36.76 2.95 27.01
CA PRO A 251 37.57 2.04 26.24
C PRO A 251 38.00 2.82 25.00
N THR A 252 39.29 3.15 24.99
CA THR A 252 39.99 3.81 23.89
C THR A 252 39.58 3.15 22.57
N LEU A 253 39.03 4.00 21.71
CA LEU A 253 38.71 3.78 20.32
C LEU A 253 39.99 3.44 19.55
N SER A 254 40.39 2.17 19.52
CA SER A 254 41.41 1.70 18.57
C SER A 254 41.17 0.25 18.18
N SER A 255 40.42 0.05 17.09
CA SER A 255 40.71 -0.95 16.05
C SER A 255 39.73 -0.79 14.88
N PRO A 256 40.21 -0.71 13.62
CA PRO A 256 39.36 -0.75 12.44
C PRO A 256 38.78 -2.16 12.26
N MET A 257 37.45 -2.22 12.17
CA MET A 257 36.68 -3.43 11.94
C MET A 257 36.93 -3.91 10.50
N SER A 258 37.73 -4.97 10.36
CA SER A 258 37.87 -5.72 9.11
C SER A 258 36.58 -6.51 8.86
N ILE A 259 35.85 -6.13 7.82
CA ILE A 259 34.64 -6.81 7.37
C ILE A 259 35.07 -8.12 6.70
N SER A 260 34.96 -9.23 7.42
CA SER A 260 34.99 -10.56 6.83
C SER A 260 33.65 -10.86 6.13
N PRO A 261 33.66 -11.38 4.89
CA PRO A 261 32.44 -11.72 4.17
C PRO A 261 31.79 -12.96 4.79
N MET A 262 30.53 -12.77 5.18
CA MET A 262 29.64 -13.80 5.70
C MET A 262 29.28 -14.77 4.56
N GLN A 263 29.87 -15.97 4.59
CA GLN A 263 29.46 -17.09 3.74
C GLN A 263 28.01 -17.47 4.08
N GLN A 264 27.10 -17.24 3.14
CA GLN A 264 25.74 -17.78 3.19
C GLN A 264 25.79 -19.29 2.96
N HIS A 265 25.59 -20.05 4.04
CA HIS A 265 25.34 -21.47 3.97
C HIS A 265 23.88 -21.69 3.54
N VAL A 266 23.68 -21.90 2.24
CA VAL A 266 22.41 -22.39 1.69
C VAL A 266 22.22 -23.83 2.19
N THR A 267 21.21 -24.05 3.01
CA THR A 267 20.73 -25.38 3.37
C THR A 267 19.55 -25.69 2.46
N SER A 268 19.77 -26.59 1.50
CA SER A 268 18.73 -27.20 0.69
C SER A 268 17.91 -28.15 1.55
N HIS A 269 16.61 -27.88 1.65
CA HIS A 269 15.65 -28.82 2.22
C HIS A 269 15.08 -29.71 1.09
N PRO A 270 15.14 -31.05 1.21
CA PRO A 270 14.53 -31.94 0.25
C PRO A 270 13.03 -32.09 0.55
N SER A 271 12.20 -31.70 -0.41
CA SER A 271 10.78 -32.05 -0.45
C SER A 271 10.65 -33.55 -0.75
N HIS A 272 10.17 -34.30 0.24
CA HIS A 272 9.69 -35.66 0.07
C HIS A 272 8.16 -35.66 0.02
N VAL A 273 7.67 -36.24 -1.09
CA VAL A 273 6.35 -36.86 -1.35
C VAL A 273 5.13 -35.95 -1.40
#